data_AF-A0A9D9Q1W3-F1
#
_entry.id   AF-A0A9D9Q1W3-F1
#
_cell.length_a   1.000
_cell.length_b   1.000
_cell.length_c   1.000
_cell.angle_alpha   90.00
_cell.angle_beta   90.00
_cell.angle_gamma   90.00
#
_symmetry.space_group_name_H-M   'P 1'
#
loop_
_entity.id
_entity.type
_entity.pdbx_description
1 polymer ?
#
loop_
_entity_poly.entity_id
_entity_poly.type
_entity_poly.pdbx_seq_one_letter_code
_entity_poly.pdbx_strand_id
1 'polypeptide(L)'
;MSIKKILVSQPQPAIIEKSPFFEIVRKHKVEINYNPFNRVQGVSLKEFRGQRVEILTHTAVIFTSRTTVDSFFHICEEARITVPETMKYICQTEAVALYLQKY
;
A
#
# COMPACT_ATOMS: atom_id res chain seq x y z
N MET A 1 16.43 21.78 -28.09
CA MET A 1 17.10 21.01 -27.02
C MET A 1 16.64 19.56 -27.11
N SER A 2 17.54 18.58 -27.02
CA SER A 2 17.17 17.17 -26.90
C SER A 2 17.14 16.78 -25.41
N ILE A 3 16.05 16.14 -24.97
CA ILE A 3 15.91 15.65 -23.59
C ILE A 3 16.84 14.45 -23.42
N LYS A 4 17.69 14.47 -22.38
CA LYS A 4 18.67 13.40 -22.11
C LYS A 4 18.35 12.56 -20.88
N LYS A 5 17.63 13.12 -19.90
CA LYS A 5 17.36 12.48 -18.62
C LYS A 5 15.91 12.69 -18.20
N ILE A 6 15.28 11.64 -17.67
CA ILE A 6 13.92 11.66 -17.13
C ILE A 6 13.97 11.16 -15.69
N LEU A 7 13.34 11.88 -14.77
CA LEU A 7 13.18 11.47 -13.37
C LEU A 7 11.84 10.75 -13.21
N VAL A 8 11.86 9.58 -12.58
CA VAL A 8 10.68 8.78 -12.26
C VAL A 8 10.58 8.67 -10.74
N SER A 9 9.44 9.08 -10.19
CA SER A 9 9.21 9.13 -8.73
C SER A 9 8.89 7.77 -8.09
N GLN A 10 8.88 6.71 -8.89
CA GLN A 10 8.54 5.33 -8.50
C GLN A 10 9.82 4.53 -8.24
N PRO A 11 9.76 3.46 -7.44
CA PRO A 11 10.88 2.53 -7.30
C PRO A 11 11.25 1.90 -8.63
N GLN A 12 12.55 1.61 -8.77
CA GLN A 12 13.06 0.89 -9.91
C GLN A 12 12.39 -0.51 -9.95
N PRO A 13 11.78 -0.89 -11.09
CA PRO A 13 11.22 -2.22 -11.24
C PRO A 13 12.30 -3.29 -11.06
N ALA A 14 11.93 -4.42 -10.43
CA ALA A 14 12.85 -5.55 -10.24
C ALA A 14 13.35 -6.14 -11.58
N ILE A 15 12.53 -6.03 -12.63
CA ILE A 15 12.86 -6.45 -13.99
C ILE A 15 12.73 -5.21 -14.88
N ILE A 16 13.86 -4.71 -15.37
CA ILE A 16 13.94 -3.44 -16.11
C ILE A 16 13.21 -3.55 -17.45
N GLU A 17 13.22 -4.72 -18.09
CA GLU A 17 12.53 -4.99 -19.37
C GLU A 17 11.01 -4.91 -19.23
N LYS A 18 10.48 -5.08 -18.02
CA LYS A 18 9.05 -4.91 -17.72
C LYS A 18 8.69 -3.48 -17.33
N SER A 19 9.68 -2.58 -17.27
CA SER A 19 9.42 -1.17 -17.00
C SER A 19 8.55 -0.58 -18.12
N PRO A 20 7.52 0.21 -17.80
CA PRO A 20 6.77 0.95 -18.81
C PRO A 20 7.66 1.94 -19.59
N PHE A 21 8.85 2.26 -19.06
CA PHE A 21 9.82 3.17 -19.68
C PHE A 21 10.86 2.46 -20.54
N PHE A 22 10.87 1.13 -20.59
CA PHE A 22 11.92 0.36 -21.29
C PHE A 22 12.03 0.74 -22.79
N GLU A 23 10.91 0.76 -23.49
CA GLU A 23 10.89 1.10 -24.93
C GLU A 23 11.25 2.59 -25.18
N ILE A 24 10.94 3.48 -24.24
CA ILE A 24 11.31 4.90 -24.33
C ILE A 24 12.83 5.05 -24.27
N VAL A 25 13.48 4.37 -23.33
CA VAL A 25 14.96 4.32 -23.22
C VAL A 25 15.58 3.80 -24.50
N ARG A 26 15.06 2.68 -25.01
CA ARG A 26 15.60 2.03 -26.21
C ARG A 26 15.47 2.90 -27.45
N LYS A 27 14.30 3.49 -27.68
CA LYS A 27 14.01 4.27 -28.89
C LYS A 27 14.65 5.65 -28.90
N HIS A 28 14.65 6.32 -27.75
CA HIS A 28 15.08 7.72 -27.64
C HIS A 28 16.46 7.89 -27.00
N LYS A 29 17.10 6.79 -26.56
CA LYS A 29 18.42 6.78 -25.92
C LYS A 29 18.50 7.76 -24.73
N VAL A 30 17.42 7.82 -23.96
CA VAL A 30 17.30 8.66 -22.76
C VAL A 30 17.62 7.86 -21.50
N GLU A 31 18.17 8.52 -20.49
CA GLU A 31 18.45 7.94 -19.17
C GLU A 31 17.24 8.11 -18.24
N ILE A 32 16.81 7.03 -17.57
CA ILE A 32 15.78 7.09 -16.52
C ILE A 32 16.46 7.04 -15.15
N ASN A 33 16.21 8.06 -14.33
CA ASN A 33 16.58 8.07 -12.92
C ASN A 33 15.36 7.74 -12.08
N TYR A 34 15.38 6.60 -11.38
CA TYR A 34 14.34 6.24 -10.43
C TYR A 34 14.68 6.81 -9.07
N ASN A 35 13.81 7.67 -8.53
CA ASN A 35 13.95 8.22 -7.20
C ASN A 35 12.58 8.12 -6.48
N PRO A 36 12.36 7.11 -5.63
CA PRO A 36 11.11 6.98 -4.89
C PRO A 36 10.84 8.22 -4.03
N PHE A 37 9.72 8.90 -4.26
CA PHE A 37 9.36 10.06 -3.44
C PHE A 37 8.59 9.67 -2.18
N ASN A 38 7.98 8.48 -2.18
CA ASN A 38 7.19 7.97 -1.07
C ASN A 38 7.74 6.64 -0.58
N ARG A 39 7.58 6.42 0.73
CA ARG A 39 7.87 5.16 1.40
C ARG A 39 6.65 4.78 2.23
N VAL A 40 6.18 3.55 2.06
CA VAL A 40 5.14 2.99 2.92
C VAL A 40 5.82 2.44 4.18
N GLN A 41 5.34 2.87 5.34
CA GLN A 41 5.80 2.38 6.64
C GLN A 41 4.56 2.02 7.46
N GLY A 42 4.65 0.92 8.22
CA GLY A 42 3.61 0.55 9.16
C GLY A 42 3.47 1.60 10.26
N VAL A 43 2.25 1.73 10.78
CA VAL A 43 1.97 2.53 11.98
C VAL A 43 2.19 1.64 13.20
N SER A 44 2.91 2.13 14.21
CA SER A 44 3.08 1.39 15.46
C SER A 44 1.81 1.42 16.32
N LEU A 45 1.62 0.44 17.20
CA LEU A 45 0.52 0.47 18.18
C LEU A 45 0.48 1.75 19.02
N LYS A 46 1.64 2.33 19.35
CA LYS A 46 1.74 3.59 20.11
C LYS A 46 1.16 4.77 19.33
N GLU A 47 1.51 4.89 18.05
CA GLU A 47 0.98 5.95 17.17
C GLU A 47 -0.52 5.77 16.94
N PHE A 48 -0.98 4.53 16.75
CA PHE A 48 -2.41 4.22 16.60
C PHE A 48 -3.21 4.62 17.84
N ARG A 49 -2.75 4.23 19.04
CA ARG A 49 -3.37 4.66 20.32
C ARG A 49 -3.40 6.18 20.48
N GLY A 50 -2.42 6.89 19.92
CA GLY A 50 -2.39 8.35 19.89
C GLY A 50 -3.58 8.98 19.15
N GLN A 51 -4.19 8.27 18.21
CA GLN A 51 -5.39 8.72 17.48
C GLN A 51 -6.67 8.61 18.31
N ARG A 52 -6.63 7.94 19.48
CA ARG A 52 -7.78 7.73 20.38
C ARG A 52 -8.98 7.07 19.67
N VAL A 53 -8.71 6.16 18.74
CA VAL A 53 -9.71 5.37 18.03
C VAL A 53 -9.86 4.01 18.73
N GLU A 54 -11.08 3.72 19.18
CA GLU A 54 -11.45 2.42 19.74
C GLU A 54 -12.04 1.52 18.64
N ILE A 55 -11.32 0.47 18.22
CA ILE A 55 -11.75 -0.38 17.09
C ILE A 55 -13.11 -1.05 17.39
N LEU A 56 -13.28 -1.56 18.61
CA LEU A 56 -14.47 -2.33 19.00
C LEU A 56 -15.75 -1.50 19.15
N THR A 57 -15.67 -0.17 19.12
CA THR A 57 -16.88 0.69 19.12
C THR A 57 -17.48 0.87 17.73
N HIS A 58 -16.81 0.37 16.69
CA HIS A 58 -17.26 0.47 15.31
C HIS A 58 -17.84 -0.87 14.84
N THR A 59 -18.85 -0.81 13.98
CA THR A 59 -19.52 -2.00 13.44
C THR A 59 -18.97 -2.42 12.08
N ALA A 60 -18.20 -1.55 11.44
CA ALA A 60 -17.63 -1.80 10.13
C ALA A 60 -16.27 -1.11 9.92
N VAL A 61 -15.45 -1.71 9.06
CA VAL A 61 -14.15 -1.18 8.63
C VAL A 61 -14.13 -1.10 7.09
N ILE A 62 -13.60 0.00 6.55
CA ILE A 62 -13.45 0.20 5.10
C ILE A 62 -11.99 0.01 4.70
N PHE A 63 -11.73 -0.90 3.78
CA PHE A 63 -10.40 -1.13 3.21
C PHE A 63 -10.28 -0.56 1.80
N THR A 64 -9.30 0.32 1.61
CA THR A 64 -9.00 0.95 0.32
C THR A 64 -7.86 0.27 -0.43
N SER A 65 -7.05 -0.55 0.25
CA SER A 65 -5.94 -1.28 -0.36
C SER A 65 -5.66 -2.60 0.35
N ARG A 66 -4.86 -3.47 -0.28
CA ARG A 66 -4.38 -4.72 0.35
C ARG A 66 -3.50 -4.42 1.57
N THR A 67 -2.63 -3.43 1.47
CA THR A 67 -1.71 -3.03 2.55
C THR A 67 -2.45 -2.53 3.80
N THR A 68 -3.61 -1.89 3.64
CA THR A 68 -4.44 -1.46 4.79
C THR A 68 -5.11 -2.61 5.51
N VAL A 69 -5.38 -3.74 4.82
CA VAL A 69 -5.89 -4.97 5.46
C VAL A 69 -4.83 -5.52 6.39
N ASP A 70 -3.61 -5.72 5.89
CA ASP A 70 -2.48 -6.22 6.68
C ASP A 70 -2.21 -5.33 7.89
N SER A 71 -2.19 -4.02 7.68
CA SER A 71 -1.94 -3.04 8.74
C SER A 71 -3.01 -3.10 9.83
N PHE A 72 -4.29 -3.27 9.46
CA PHE A 72 -5.39 -3.36 10.43
C PHE A 72 -5.28 -4.60 11.31
N PHE A 73 -5.10 -5.78 10.70
CA PHE A 73 -4.99 -7.03 11.46
C PHE A 73 -3.72 -7.10 12.29
N HIS A 74 -2.61 -6.55 11.79
CA HIS A 74 -1.38 -6.40 12.57
C HIS A 74 -1.58 -5.53 13.81
N ILE A 75 -2.26 -4.38 13.68
CA ILE A 75 -2.61 -3.54 14.84
C ILE A 75 -3.53 -4.29 15.81
N CYS A 76 -4.53 -5.04 15.31
CA CYS A 76 -5.41 -5.82 16.16
C CYS A 76 -4.64 -6.89 16.94
N GLU A 77 -3.72 -7.59 16.29
CA GLU A 77 -2.85 -8.59 16.92
C GLU A 77 -1.94 -7.97 17.99
N GLU A 78 -1.21 -6.90 17.66
CA GLU A 78 -0.35 -6.19 18.62
C GLU A 78 -1.15 -5.64 19.82
N ALA A 79 -2.37 -5.15 19.56
CA ALA A 79 -3.27 -4.64 20.59
C ALA A 79 -3.97 -5.75 21.39
N ARG A 80 -3.83 -7.02 20.99
CA ARG A 80 -4.55 -8.18 21.54
C ARG A 80 -6.08 -8.03 21.44
N ILE A 81 -6.54 -7.43 20.35
CA ILE A 81 -7.96 -7.25 20.04
C ILE A 81 -8.45 -8.48 19.28
N THR A 82 -9.42 -9.19 19.86
CA THR A 82 -10.18 -10.20 19.13
C THR A 82 -11.26 -9.51 18.31
N VAL A 83 -11.12 -9.51 16.99
CA VAL A 83 -12.10 -8.89 16.10
C VAL A 83 -13.36 -9.76 16.05
N PRO A 84 -14.56 -9.22 16.36
CA PRO A 84 -15.79 -10.00 16.33
C PRO A 84 -16.15 -10.50 14.92
N GLU A 85 -16.72 -11.70 14.82
CA GLU A 85 -17.26 -12.24 13.55
C GLU A 85 -18.39 -11.36 12.96
N THR A 86 -19.03 -10.55 13.81
CA THR A 86 -20.08 -9.60 13.43
C THR A 86 -19.53 -8.31 12.82
N MET A 87 -18.21 -8.07 12.85
CA MET A 87 -17.57 -6.91 12.25
C MET A 87 -17.73 -6.97 10.72
N LYS A 88 -18.27 -5.90 10.13
CA LYS A 88 -18.46 -5.82 8.68
C LYS A 88 -17.24 -5.24 7.99
N TYR A 89 -16.88 -5.77 6.84
CA TYR A 89 -15.79 -5.24 6.02
C TYR A 89 -16.30 -4.75 4.69
N ILE A 90 -15.93 -3.52 4.31
CA ILE A 90 -16.26 -2.92 3.03
C ILE A 90 -14.96 -2.71 2.27
N CYS A 91 -14.82 -3.35 1.11
CA CYS A 91 -13.62 -3.26 0.30
C CYS A 91 -13.89 -2.41 -0.94
N GLN A 92 -12.99 -1.47 -1.25
CA GLN A 92 -13.15 -0.57 -2.39
C GLN A 92 -13.14 -1.30 -3.74
N THR A 93 -12.44 -2.43 -3.84
CA THR A 93 -12.38 -3.25 -5.05
C THR A 93 -12.51 -4.73 -4.68
N GLU A 94 -12.97 -5.53 -5.64
CA GLU A 94 -13.06 -6.99 -5.50
C GLU A 94 -11.70 -7.63 -5.17
N ALA A 95 -10.62 -7.13 -5.75
CA ALA A 95 -9.27 -7.62 -5.47
C ALA A 95 -8.85 -7.45 -4.00
N VAL A 96 -9.32 -6.38 -3.33
CA VAL A 96 -9.09 -6.19 -1.88
C VAL A 96 -10.00 -7.12 -1.07
N ALA A 97 -11.25 -7.31 -1.50
CA ALA A 97 -12.18 -8.24 -0.86
C ALA A 97 -11.69 -9.69 -0.90
N LEU A 98 -11.21 -10.15 -2.05
CA LEU A 98 -10.60 -11.48 -2.20
C LEU A 98 -9.34 -11.63 -1.36
N TYR A 99 -8.56 -10.55 -1.21
CA TYR A 99 -7.36 -10.58 -0.37
C TYR A 99 -7.70 -10.68 1.12
N LEU A 100 -8.77 -10.00 1.57
CA LEU A 100 -9.26 -10.04 2.95
C LEU A 100 -9.60 -11.46 3.40
N GLN A 101 -10.10 -12.33 2.51
CA GLN A 101 -10.48 -13.72 2.83
C GLN A 101 -9.33 -14.59 3.38
N LYS A 102 -8.08 -14.11 3.36
CA LYS A 102 -6.92 -14.79 3.96
C LYS A 102 -6.85 -14.63 5.49
N TYR A 103 -7.54 -13.63 6.02
CA TYR A 103 -7.63 -13.31 7.44
C TYR A 103 -8.94 -13.87 8.01
#